data_AF-A0AAN6H5Y3-F1
#
_entry.id   AF-A0AAN6H5Y3-F1
#
_cell.length_a   1.000
_cell.length_b   1.000
_cell.length_c   1.000
_cell.angle_alpha   90.00
_cell.angle_beta   90.00
_cell.angle_gamma   90.00
#
_symmetry.space_group_name_H-M   'P 1'
#
loop_
_entity.id
_entity.type
_entity.pdbx_description
1 polymer ?
#
loop_
_entity_poly.entity_id
_entity_poly.type
_entity_poly.pdbx_seq_one_letter_code
_entity_poly.pdbx_strand_id
1 'polypeptide(L)'
;MYTQLDTNKRQIRLVRVAEGSQAGRIELEIAAHSLDDELEYKALSYCWTTAEPDHRISVNGQLFMVRPSLYAWLEHMPTDCGHGWIFIDAICINQDDVAEKSSQVVLIGDVYCYASKLAPTEVIVHGAIDVTIDEDLIKLNDRLSTTVKESDRTLLVRQFIIDVAHDRFTFTEMLYALASSPYWDRLWVVQELLLADKLTFRFQALSIAWQNLAMLLKESYMNRDANGLNPLIALMTLGTWHDSGAPTLRGAKILAILELKRDF
;
A
#
# COMPACT_ATOMS: atom_id res chain seq x y z
N MET A 1 -5.52 -9.09 25.37
CA MET A 1 -5.32 -9.26 23.92
C MET A 1 -3.86 -9.60 23.61
N TYR A 2 -2.91 -8.76 24.03
CA TYR A 2 -1.49 -8.93 23.70
C TYR A 2 -0.78 -10.00 24.52
N THR A 3 -0.18 -10.98 23.84
CA THR A 3 0.83 -11.90 24.42
C THR A 3 2.19 -11.21 24.43
N GLN A 4 2.98 -11.37 25.49
CA GLN A 4 4.32 -10.76 25.58
C GLN A 4 5.24 -11.30 24.49
N LEU A 5 5.93 -10.40 23.77
CA LEU A 5 6.90 -10.75 22.74
C LEU A 5 8.29 -10.95 23.35
N ASP A 6 8.97 -12.02 22.93
CA ASP A 6 10.37 -12.28 23.30
C ASP A 6 11.29 -11.48 22.37
N THR A 7 11.88 -10.41 22.91
CA THR A 7 12.78 -9.51 22.17
C THR A 7 14.06 -10.20 21.70
N ASN A 8 14.45 -11.32 22.31
CA ASN A 8 15.63 -12.09 21.90
C ASN A 8 15.35 -13.00 20.70
N LYS A 9 14.08 -13.20 20.34
CA LYS A 9 13.63 -14.08 19.26
C LYS A 9 12.99 -13.32 18.09
N ARG A 10 13.27 -12.01 17.97
CA ARG A 10 12.78 -11.15 16.88
C ARG A 10 11.28 -11.38 16.60
N GLN A 11 10.48 -11.48 17.67
CA GLN A 11 9.07 -11.83 17.56
C GLN A 11 8.22 -10.62 17.15
N ILE A 12 7.24 -10.90 16.31
CA ILE A 12 6.18 -9.98 15.89
C ILE A 12 4.82 -10.63 16.15
N ARG A 13 3.75 -9.83 16.11
CA ARG A 13 2.39 -10.38 16.03
C ARG A 13 1.86 -10.27 14.62
N LEU A 14 1.03 -11.21 14.23
CA LEU A 14 0.29 -11.20 12.98
C LEU A 14 -1.19 -11.43 13.26
N VAL A 15 -2.03 -10.90 12.37
CA VAL A 15 -3.47 -11.07 12.43
C VAL A 15 -4.00 -11.81 11.21
N ARG A 16 -5.09 -12.55 11.37
CA ARG A 16 -5.88 -13.11 10.27
C ARG A 16 -7.36 -13.10 10.64
N VAL A 17 -8.25 -13.34 9.68
CA VAL A 17 -9.69 -13.45 9.97
C VAL A 17 -9.94 -14.68 10.83
N ALA A 18 -10.70 -14.51 11.90
CA ALA A 18 -11.07 -15.61 12.78
C ALA A 18 -11.95 -16.63 12.06
N GLU A 19 -11.72 -17.92 12.31
CA GLU A 19 -12.58 -18.99 11.79
C GLU A 19 -14.02 -18.81 12.30
N GLY A 20 -14.99 -18.93 11.39
CA GLY A 20 -16.41 -18.77 11.74
C GLY A 20 -16.88 -17.32 11.89
N SER A 21 -16.08 -16.34 11.47
CA SER A 21 -16.47 -14.92 11.44
C SER A 21 -17.82 -14.72 10.74
N GLN A 22 -18.71 -13.96 11.37
CA GLN A 22 -20.05 -13.69 10.84
C GLN A 22 -20.04 -12.56 9.81
N ALA A 23 -20.87 -12.67 8.77
CA ALA A 23 -21.04 -11.63 7.77
C ALA A 23 -21.39 -10.28 8.43
N GLY A 24 -20.66 -9.23 8.05
CA GLY A 24 -20.84 -7.87 8.58
C GLY A 24 -20.15 -7.60 9.92
N ARG A 25 -19.33 -8.52 10.44
CA ARG A 25 -18.47 -8.29 11.61
C ARG A 25 -17.01 -8.56 11.27
N ILE A 26 -16.13 -7.65 11.67
CA ILE A 26 -14.69 -7.82 11.52
C ILE A 26 -14.17 -8.50 12.79
N GLU A 27 -13.87 -9.79 12.66
CA GLU A 27 -13.36 -10.62 13.74
C GLU A 27 -12.00 -11.18 13.32
N LEU A 28 -10.97 -10.79 14.07
CA LEU A 28 -9.59 -11.19 13.82
C LEU A 28 -9.09 -12.07 14.96
N GLU A 29 -8.13 -12.92 14.63
CA GLU A 29 -7.27 -13.53 15.63
C GLU A 29 -5.84 -12.98 15.51
N ILE A 30 -5.16 -12.89 16.64
CA ILE A 30 -3.78 -12.40 16.73
C ILE A 30 -2.90 -13.43 17.41
N ALA A 31 -1.74 -13.72 16.80
CA ALA A 31 -0.75 -14.65 17.32
C ALA A 31 0.67 -14.10 17.20
N ALA A 32 1.56 -14.55 18.09
CA ALA A 32 2.98 -14.19 18.06
C ALA A 32 3.77 -15.18 17.20
N HIS A 33 4.66 -14.66 16.38
CA HIS A 33 5.52 -15.41 15.47
C HIS A 33 6.95 -14.87 15.53
N SER A 34 7.93 -15.71 15.23
CA SER A 34 9.32 -15.28 15.05
C SER A 34 9.57 -14.88 13.61
N LEU A 35 10.27 -13.77 13.37
CA LEU A 35 10.80 -13.43 12.05
C LEU A 35 11.92 -14.39 11.58
N ASP A 36 12.38 -15.29 12.45
CA ASP A 36 13.40 -16.29 12.13
C ASP A 36 12.80 -17.67 11.73
N ASP A 37 11.48 -17.86 11.85
CA ASP A 37 10.75 -19.11 11.54
C ASP A 37 10.07 -19.09 10.17
N GLU A 38 10.11 -20.17 9.39
CA GLU A 38 9.43 -20.21 8.08
C GLU A 38 7.93 -19.87 8.15
N LEU A 39 7.58 -18.66 7.71
CA LEU A 39 6.25 -18.07 7.81
C LEU A 39 5.94 -17.18 6.61
N GLU A 40 4.84 -17.50 5.94
CA GLU A 40 4.26 -16.64 4.91
C GLU A 40 3.26 -15.65 5.54
N TYR A 41 3.47 -14.37 5.29
CA TYR A 41 2.54 -13.31 5.69
C TYR A 41 2.54 -12.18 4.67
N LYS A 42 1.55 -11.30 4.77
CA LYS A 42 1.48 -10.02 4.04
C LYS A 42 1.68 -8.87 5.01
N ALA A 43 2.14 -7.72 4.54
CA ALA A 43 2.21 -6.52 5.37
C ALA A 43 1.31 -5.42 4.81
N LEU A 44 0.47 -4.85 5.68
CA LEU A 44 -0.33 -3.69 5.33
C LEU A 44 0.48 -2.42 5.57
N SER A 45 0.55 -1.58 4.55
CA SER A 45 1.12 -0.25 4.59
C SER A 45 0.00 0.75 4.30
N TYR A 46 -0.34 1.61 5.26
CA TYR A 46 -1.45 2.54 5.10
C TYR A 46 -1.22 3.81 5.92
N CYS A 47 -1.91 4.89 5.56
CA CYS A 47 -1.83 6.12 6.33
C CYS A 47 -2.77 6.09 7.52
N TRP A 48 -2.22 6.34 8.70
CA TRP A 48 -3.02 6.70 9.87
C TRP A 48 -3.63 8.06 9.58
N THR A 49 -4.96 8.16 9.60
CA THR A 49 -5.64 9.45 9.51
C THR A 49 -5.48 10.19 10.84
N THR A 50 -5.63 11.52 10.82
CA THR A 50 -5.65 12.33 12.04
C THR A 50 -6.89 12.11 12.90
N ALA A 51 -7.89 11.38 12.39
CA ALA A 51 -9.10 11.01 13.12
C ALA A 51 -8.80 9.95 14.17
N GLU A 52 -9.33 10.12 15.38
CA GLU A 52 -9.17 9.17 16.47
C GLU A 52 -9.84 7.81 16.19
N PRO A 53 -9.40 6.73 16.85
CA PRO A 53 -10.06 5.43 16.74
C PRO A 53 -11.52 5.50 17.20
N ASP A 54 -12.45 5.24 16.30
CA ASP A 54 -13.89 5.34 16.53
C ASP A 54 -14.67 4.13 15.99
N HIS A 55 -14.02 3.21 15.29
CA HIS A 55 -14.64 2.01 14.73
C HIS A 55 -14.26 0.76 15.54
N ARG A 56 -15.22 -0.15 15.70
CA ARG A 56 -15.11 -1.32 16.58
C ARG A 56 -14.87 -2.58 15.76
N ILE A 57 -13.85 -3.33 16.13
CA ILE A 57 -13.60 -4.69 15.66
C ILE A 57 -13.44 -5.64 16.85
N SER A 58 -13.45 -6.94 16.60
CA SER A 58 -13.13 -7.96 17.59
C SER A 58 -11.76 -8.55 17.28
N VAL A 59 -10.88 -8.65 18.29
CA VAL A 59 -9.59 -9.35 18.16
C VAL A 59 -9.43 -10.33 19.31
N ASN A 60 -9.29 -11.63 19.00
CA ASN A 60 -9.35 -12.72 19.98
C ASN A 60 -10.58 -12.62 20.91
N GLY A 61 -11.74 -12.21 20.36
CA GLY A 61 -12.99 -12.04 21.11
C GLY A 61 -13.06 -10.78 21.99
N GLN A 62 -12.04 -9.92 21.96
CA GLN A 62 -11.99 -8.67 22.72
C GLN A 62 -12.27 -7.46 21.83
N LEU A 63 -12.98 -6.47 22.36
CA LEU A 63 -13.27 -5.23 21.64
C LEU A 63 -11.96 -4.45 21.41
N PHE A 64 -11.72 -4.06 20.16
CA PHE A 64 -10.57 -3.25 19.76
C PHE A 64 -11.04 -2.07 18.90
N MET A 65 -10.51 -0.87 19.19
CA MET A 65 -10.85 0.35 18.45
C MET A 65 -9.83 0.60 17.35
N VAL A 66 -10.28 0.76 16.11
CA VAL A 66 -9.44 1.10 14.96
C VAL A 66 -9.82 2.45 14.38
N ARG A 67 -8.86 3.09 13.71
CA ARG A 67 -9.08 4.34 12.98
C ARG A 67 -9.88 4.08 11.69
N PRO A 68 -10.62 5.07 11.16
CA PRO A 68 -11.42 4.91 9.95
C PRO A 68 -10.66 4.35 8.75
N SER A 69 -9.40 4.77 8.55
CA SER A 69 -8.60 4.28 7.41
C SER A 69 -8.29 2.80 7.48
N LEU A 70 -8.07 2.26 8.67
CA LEU A 70 -7.84 0.83 8.85
C LEU A 70 -9.16 0.05 8.72
N TYR A 71 -10.24 0.57 9.30
CA TYR A 71 -11.54 -0.08 9.22
C TYR A 71 -12.04 -0.19 7.78
N ALA A 72 -11.96 0.89 6.99
CA ALA A 72 -12.36 0.88 5.58
C ALA A 72 -11.59 -0.17 4.78
N TRP A 73 -10.30 -0.35 5.08
CA TRP A 73 -9.51 -1.42 4.47
C TRP A 73 -9.95 -2.82 4.94
N LEU A 74 -10.21 -3.00 6.24
CA LEU A 74 -10.65 -4.28 6.79
C LEU A 74 -12.04 -4.71 6.25
N GLU A 75 -12.96 -3.77 6.02
CA GLU A 75 -14.27 -4.05 5.41
C GLU A 75 -14.14 -4.55 3.97
N HIS A 76 -13.17 -4.01 3.23
CA HIS A 76 -12.89 -4.38 1.85
C HIS A 76 -11.68 -5.32 1.75
N MET A 77 -11.36 -6.01 2.84
CA MET A 77 -10.18 -6.86 2.87
C MET A 77 -10.37 -7.99 1.84
N PRO A 78 -9.45 -8.15 0.89
CA PRO A 78 -9.68 -9.10 -0.18
C PRO A 78 -9.53 -10.53 0.30
N THR A 79 -10.20 -11.43 -0.44
CA THR A 79 -10.34 -12.84 -0.08
C THR A 79 -9.00 -13.55 0.09
N ASP A 80 -8.00 -13.19 -0.70
CA ASP A 80 -6.65 -13.74 -0.62
C ASP A 80 -5.87 -13.33 0.64
N CYS A 81 -6.35 -12.31 1.34
CA CYS A 81 -5.88 -11.87 2.65
C CYS A 81 -6.70 -12.52 3.78
N GLY A 82 -7.93 -12.99 3.50
CA GLY A 82 -8.85 -13.58 4.47
C GLY A 82 -8.35 -14.85 5.15
N HIS A 83 -7.46 -15.60 4.50
CA HIS A 83 -6.96 -16.89 5.00
C HIS A 83 -5.48 -16.87 5.42
N GLY A 84 -4.76 -15.78 5.18
CA GLY A 84 -3.34 -15.64 5.46
C GLY A 84 -3.05 -14.74 6.65
N TRP A 85 -1.83 -14.82 7.17
CA TRP A 85 -1.35 -13.90 8.20
C TRP A 85 -1.01 -12.54 7.61
N ILE A 86 -1.33 -11.47 8.35
CA ILE A 86 -1.11 -10.09 7.94
C ILE A 86 -0.49 -9.32 9.10
N PHE A 87 0.57 -8.58 8.81
CA PHE A 87 1.10 -7.59 9.73
C PHE A 87 0.35 -6.26 9.53
N ILE A 88 -0.28 -5.78 10.60
CA ILE A 88 -0.97 -4.49 10.66
C ILE A 88 -0.43 -3.76 11.90
N ASP A 89 0.41 -2.76 11.72
CA ASP A 89 1.14 -2.08 12.81
C ASP A 89 0.22 -1.62 13.97
N ALA A 90 -0.92 -1.03 13.67
CA ALA A 90 -1.88 -0.53 14.64
C ALA A 90 -2.53 -1.64 15.48
N ILE A 91 -2.55 -2.89 15.02
CA ILE A 91 -3.11 -4.03 15.75
C ILE A 91 -2.01 -4.90 16.32
N CYS A 92 -0.96 -5.21 15.56
CA CYS A 92 0.11 -6.13 15.92
C CYS A 92 1.05 -5.61 17.00
N ILE A 93 1.27 -4.29 17.03
CA ILE A 93 2.09 -3.62 18.04
C ILE A 93 1.17 -3.07 19.13
N ASN A 94 1.51 -3.34 20.39
CA ASN A 94 0.83 -2.74 21.53
C ASN A 94 1.15 -1.24 21.60
N GLN A 95 0.21 -0.42 21.12
CA GLN A 95 0.41 1.03 21.00
C GLN A 95 0.52 1.74 22.36
N ASP A 96 0.05 1.11 23.43
CA ASP A 96 0.09 1.65 24.81
C ASP A 96 1.39 1.32 25.55
N ASP A 97 2.22 0.41 25.01
CA ASP A 97 3.51 0.04 25.58
C ASP A 97 4.66 0.67 24.78
N VAL A 98 5.23 1.74 25.34
CA VAL A 98 6.33 2.49 24.72
C VAL A 98 7.59 1.64 24.54
N ALA A 99 7.88 0.72 25.46
CA ALA A 99 9.05 -0.13 25.40
C ALA A 99 8.88 -1.17 24.28
N GLU A 100 7.71 -1.82 24.21
CA GLU A 100 7.37 -2.72 23.12
C GLU A 100 7.43 -1.99 21.78
N LYS A 101 6.77 -0.83 21.66
CA LYS A 101 6.76 -0.03 20.44
C LYS A 101 8.17 0.31 19.97
N SER A 102 9.04 0.74 20.89
CA SER A 102 10.43 1.05 20.56
C SER A 102 11.18 -0.18 20.05
N SER A 103 10.96 -1.35 20.67
CA SER A 103 11.56 -2.62 20.22
C SER A 103 11.03 -3.06 18.85
N GLN A 104 9.74 -2.92 18.59
CA GLN A 104 9.12 -3.31 17.32
C GLN A 104 9.51 -2.38 16.18
N VAL A 105 9.69 -1.07 16.44
CA VAL A 105 10.16 -0.11 15.44
C VAL A 105 11.51 -0.49 14.86
N VAL A 106 12.41 -1.06 15.66
CA VAL A 106 13.72 -1.56 15.18
C VAL A 106 13.56 -2.71 14.17
N LEU A 107 12.49 -3.49 14.29
CA LEU A 107 12.19 -4.63 13.41
C LEU A 107 11.40 -4.24 12.16
N ILE A 108 10.87 -3.02 12.04
CA ILE A 108 10.04 -2.61 10.88
C ILE A 108 10.76 -2.84 9.56
N GLY A 109 12.06 -2.52 9.49
CA GLY A 109 12.85 -2.78 8.29
C GLY A 109 12.76 -4.26 7.87
N ASP A 110 12.90 -5.18 8.82
CA ASP A 110 12.84 -6.62 8.58
C ASP A 110 11.42 -7.12 8.26
N VAL A 111 10.39 -6.50 8.87
CA VAL A 111 8.97 -6.82 8.61
C VAL A 111 8.55 -6.50 7.18
N TYR A 112 9.17 -5.50 6.55
CA TYR A 112 8.88 -5.12 5.17
C TYR A 112 9.94 -5.59 4.17
N CYS A 113 11.02 -6.27 4.61
CA CYS A 113 12.19 -6.56 3.78
C CYS A 113 12.25 -7.98 3.24
N TYR A 114 12.50 -8.07 1.93
CA TYR A 114 12.70 -9.30 1.19
C TYR A 114 14.04 -10.00 1.39
N ALA A 115 15.10 -9.26 1.75
CA ALA A 115 16.44 -9.86 1.92
C ALA A 115 16.57 -10.70 3.20
N SER A 116 15.56 -10.70 4.07
CA SER A 116 15.44 -11.66 5.17
C SER A 116 14.97 -13.01 4.60
N LYS A 117 15.20 -14.12 5.31
CA LYS A 117 14.69 -15.44 4.86
C LYS A 117 13.17 -15.47 4.67
N LEU A 118 12.46 -14.43 5.15
CA LEU A 118 11.01 -14.39 5.38
C LEU A 118 10.43 -13.00 5.14
N ALA A 119 10.50 -12.61 3.88
CA ALA A 119 9.81 -11.45 3.35
C ALA A 119 8.29 -11.55 3.56
N PRO A 120 7.57 -10.42 3.69
CA PRO A 120 6.17 -10.43 3.34
C PRO A 120 6.03 -10.87 1.88
N THR A 121 5.15 -11.83 1.64
CA THR A 121 4.76 -12.29 0.28
C THR A 121 4.18 -11.15 -0.56
N GLU A 122 3.66 -10.11 0.10
CA GLU A 122 3.10 -8.92 -0.52
C GLU A 122 3.04 -7.76 0.50
N VAL A 123 3.46 -6.57 0.08
CA VAL A 123 3.15 -5.32 0.77
C VAL A 123 1.97 -4.65 0.09
N ILE A 124 0.91 -4.41 0.85
CA ILE A 124 -0.33 -3.79 0.36
C ILE A 124 -0.34 -2.34 0.78
N VAL A 125 -0.33 -1.43 -0.19
CA VAL A 125 -0.45 0.01 0.05
C VAL A 125 -1.91 0.41 -0.06
N HIS A 126 -2.53 0.83 1.05
CA HIS A 126 -3.89 1.36 1.03
C HIS A 126 -3.87 2.90 1.07
N GLY A 127 -4.16 3.50 -0.09
CA GLY A 127 -4.53 4.91 -0.16
C GLY A 127 -6.03 5.01 0.06
N ALA A 128 -6.47 5.56 1.19
CA ALA A 128 -7.86 5.95 1.39
C ALA A 128 -8.17 7.12 0.44
N ILE A 129 -8.49 6.77 -0.80
CA ILE A 129 -8.72 7.70 -1.89
C ILE A 129 -10.16 7.46 -2.34
N ASP A 130 -10.99 8.47 -2.18
CA ASP A 130 -12.35 8.49 -2.71
C ASP A 130 -12.31 8.99 -4.17
N VAL A 131 -11.71 8.17 -5.03
CA VAL A 131 -11.70 8.41 -6.48
C VAL A 131 -12.53 7.32 -7.11
N THR A 132 -13.50 7.73 -7.93
CA THR A 132 -14.23 6.80 -8.79
C THR A 132 -13.24 6.10 -9.70
N ILE A 133 -13.17 4.78 -9.65
CA ILE A 133 -12.29 4.01 -10.53
C ILE A 133 -13.04 3.70 -11.82
N ASP A 134 -12.40 4.00 -12.95
CA ASP A 134 -12.93 3.69 -14.27
C ASP A 134 -12.90 2.17 -14.54
N GLU A 135 -13.98 1.61 -15.09
CA GLU A 135 -14.03 0.21 -15.50
C GLU A 135 -12.93 -0.15 -16.52
N ASP A 136 -12.55 0.79 -17.39
CA ASP A 136 -11.51 0.54 -18.38
C ASP A 136 -10.12 0.45 -17.74
N LEU A 137 -9.88 1.14 -16.63
CA LEU A 137 -8.66 0.98 -15.84
C LEU A 137 -8.62 -0.39 -15.15
N ILE A 138 -9.77 -0.90 -14.68
CA ILE A 138 -9.88 -2.25 -14.13
C ILE A 138 -9.57 -3.29 -15.22
N LYS A 139 -10.21 -3.18 -16.40
CA LYS A 139 -9.96 -4.08 -17.54
C LYS A 139 -8.49 -4.05 -17.98
N LEU A 140 -7.86 -2.86 -18.00
CA LEU A 140 -6.44 -2.75 -18.30
C LEU A 140 -5.61 -3.51 -17.26
N ASN A 141 -5.89 -3.32 -15.98
CA ASN A 141 -5.17 -3.99 -14.90
C ASN A 141 -5.27 -5.51 -14.99
N ASP A 142 -6.45 -6.05 -15.31
CA ASP A 142 -6.65 -7.48 -15.50
C ASP A 142 -5.84 -8.03 -16.69
N ARG A 143 -5.82 -7.28 -17.80
CA ARG A 143 -5.00 -7.62 -18.98
C ARG A 143 -3.51 -7.56 -18.67
N LEU A 144 -3.06 -6.54 -17.96
CA LEU A 144 -1.66 -6.42 -17.55
C LEU A 144 -1.25 -7.55 -16.62
N SER A 145 -2.12 -7.95 -15.69
CA SER A 145 -1.85 -9.03 -14.73
C SER A 145 -1.69 -10.41 -15.40
N THR A 146 -2.30 -10.61 -16.56
CA THR A 146 -2.22 -11.85 -17.34
C THR A 146 -1.18 -11.82 -18.46
N THR A 147 -0.67 -10.64 -18.81
CA THR A 147 0.32 -10.47 -19.89
C THR A 147 1.74 -10.65 -19.37
N VAL A 148 2.42 -11.69 -19.86
CA VAL A 148 3.77 -12.07 -19.41
C VAL A 148 4.87 -11.22 -20.05
N LYS A 149 4.72 -10.82 -21.32
CA LYS A 149 5.77 -10.07 -22.03
C LYS A 149 5.72 -8.58 -21.73
N GLU A 150 6.84 -8.04 -21.28
CA GLU A 150 7.05 -6.60 -21.03
C GLU A 150 6.67 -5.71 -22.23
N SER A 151 7.03 -6.13 -23.45
CA SER A 151 6.73 -5.39 -24.68
C SER A 151 5.23 -5.25 -24.93
N ASP A 152 4.50 -6.34 -24.67
CA ASP A 152 3.06 -6.40 -24.91
C ASP A 152 2.34 -5.57 -23.86
N ARG A 153 2.78 -5.64 -22.60
CA ARG A 153 2.32 -4.76 -21.51
C ARG A 153 2.52 -3.28 -21.84
N THR A 154 3.68 -2.92 -22.38
CA THR A 154 3.99 -1.55 -22.81
C THR A 154 3.03 -1.10 -23.91
N LEU A 155 2.74 -1.95 -24.90
CA LEU A 155 1.77 -1.65 -25.96
C LEU A 155 0.35 -1.49 -25.41
N LEU A 156 -0.07 -2.33 -24.48
CA LEU A 156 -1.37 -2.22 -23.80
C LEU A 156 -1.53 -0.88 -23.09
N VAL A 157 -0.51 -0.47 -22.32
CA VAL A 157 -0.51 0.82 -21.63
C VAL A 157 -0.55 1.98 -22.61
N ARG A 158 0.25 1.95 -23.67
CA ARG A 158 0.25 3.01 -24.69
C ARG A 158 -1.09 3.12 -25.39
N GLN A 159 -1.67 2.00 -25.78
CA GLN A 159 -2.99 1.98 -26.41
C GLN A 159 -4.04 2.55 -25.48
N PHE A 160 -4.06 2.12 -24.22
CA PHE A 160 -4.94 2.69 -23.19
C PHE A 160 -4.76 4.19 -23.05
N ILE A 161 -3.52 4.69 -22.96
CA ILE A 161 -3.27 6.14 -22.83
C ILE A 161 -3.78 6.89 -24.07
N ILE A 162 -3.61 6.36 -25.28
CA ILE A 162 -4.13 6.97 -26.53
C ILE A 162 -5.66 6.99 -26.54
N ASP A 163 -6.28 5.89 -26.13
CA ASP A 163 -7.73 5.73 -26.10
C ASP A 163 -8.36 6.66 -25.04
N VAL A 164 -7.70 6.82 -23.89
CA VAL A 164 -8.11 7.69 -22.77
C VAL A 164 -7.74 9.17 -23.02
N ALA A 165 -6.77 9.47 -23.87
CA ALA A 165 -6.38 10.85 -24.22
C ALA A 165 -7.52 11.66 -24.88
N HIS A 166 -8.57 10.99 -25.38
CA HIS A 166 -9.73 11.67 -25.96
C HIS A 166 -10.88 11.91 -24.97
N ASP A 167 -10.94 11.24 -23.81
CA ASP A 167 -11.96 11.49 -22.77
C ASP A 167 -11.45 11.13 -21.34
N ARG A 168 -11.25 12.18 -20.51
CA ARG A 168 -11.39 12.28 -19.02
C ARG A 168 -10.24 12.08 -18.02
N PHE A 169 -10.08 13.15 -17.23
CA PHE A 169 -10.18 13.33 -15.76
C PHE A 169 -9.83 12.16 -14.82
N THR A 170 -10.47 11.00 -14.90
CA THR A 170 -10.48 10.00 -13.79
C THR A 170 -9.12 9.38 -13.46
N PHE A 171 -8.34 9.00 -14.48
CA PHE A 171 -6.99 8.47 -14.26
C PHE A 171 -6.05 9.54 -13.70
N THR A 172 -6.14 10.77 -14.22
CA THR A 172 -5.40 11.93 -13.71
C THR A 172 -5.78 12.24 -12.27
N GLU A 173 -7.07 12.19 -11.92
CA GLU A 173 -7.56 12.36 -10.54
C GLU A 173 -7.04 11.26 -9.60
N MET A 174 -7.01 10.00 -10.04
CA MET A 174 -6.40 8.92 -9.25
C MET A 174 -4.92 9.20 -8.98
N LEU A 175 -4.17 9.58 -10.01
CA LEU A 175 -2.76 9.92 -9.85
C LEU A 175 -2.58 11.14 -8.94
N TYR A 176 -3.42 12.17 -9.09
CA TYR A 176 -3.38 13.38 -8.26
C TYR A 176 -3.73 13.09 -6.80
N ALA A 177 -4.72 12.22 -6.55
CA ALA A 177 -5.10 11.82 -5.22
C ALA A 177 -4.04 10.93 -4.56
N LEU A 178 -3.45 9.99 -5.31
CA LEU A 178 -2.33 9.18 -4.84
C LEU A 178 -1.18 10.08 -4.43
N ALA A 179 -0.83 11.00 -5.30
CA ALA A 179 0.21 11.97 -5.08
C ALA A 179 -0.05 12.81 -3.83
N SER A 180 -1.23 13.43 -3.75
CA SER A 180 -1.59 14.36 -2.67
C SER A 180 -1.80 13.65 -1.33
N SER A 181 -1.83 12.31 -1.33
CA SER A 181 -2.04 11.50 -0.15
C SER A 181 -1.03 11.81 0.97
N PRO A 182 -1.49 11.95 2.22
CA PRO A 182 -0.61 12.09 3.39
C PRO A 182 0.23 10.83 3.64
N TYR A 183 -0.06 9.72 2.95
CA TYR A 183 0.73 8.51 2.97
C TYR A 183 2.24 8.77 2.72
N TRP A 184 2.57 9.67 1.81
CA TRP A 184 3.97 10.00 1.46
C TRP A 184 4.70 10.81 2.55
N ASP A 185 3.98 11.42 3.50
CA ASP A 185 4.59 12.10 4.63
C ASP A 185 5.14 11.12 5.67
N ARG A 186 4.68 9.87 5.66
CA ARG A 186 5.11 8.86 6.61
C ARG A 186 6.63 8.66 6.51
N LEU A 187 7.26 8.60 7.68
CA LEU A 187 8.71 8.44 7.79
C LEU A 187 9.17 7.11 7.16
N TRP A 188 8.40 6.05 7.39
CA TRP A 188 8.75 4.67 7.02
C TRP A 188 8.40 4.28 5.59
N VAL A 189 7.68 5.14 4.84
CA VAL A 189 7.20 4.82 3.49
C VAL A 189 8.31 4.38 2.54
N VAL A 190 9.51 4.96 2.67
CA VAL A 190 10.65 4.60 1.82
C VAL A 190 11.10 3.16 2.10
N GLN A 191 11.18 2.77 3.38
CA GLN A 191 11.57 1.41 3.76
C GLN A 191 10.50 0.40 3.36
N GLU A 192 9.23 0.71 3.66
CA GLU A 192 8.08 -0.16 3.34
C GLU A 192 8.00 -0.48 1.84
N LEU A 193 8.31 0.50 0.98
CA LEU A 193 8.15 0.36 -0.48
C LEU A 193 9.41 -0.15 -1.17
N LEU A 194 10.59 0.29 -0.75
CA LEU A 194 11.85 -0.15 -1.38
C LEU A 194 12.21 -1.58 -1.01
N LEU A 195 11.94 -1.99 0.24
CA LEU A 195 12.36 -3.30 0.74
C LEU A 195 11.38 -4.43 0.38
N ALA A 196 10.15 -4.08 -0.03
CA ALA A 196 9.14 -5.03 -0.47
C ALA A 196 9.57 -5.70 -1.79
N ASP A 197 9.43 -7.02 -1.92
CA ASP A 197 9.62 -7.70 -3.22
C ASP A 197 8.42 -7.50 -4.13
N LYS A 198 7.27 -8.00 -3.66
CA LYS A 198 5.98 -7.78 -4.27
C LYS A 198 5.25 -6.62 -3.60
N LEU A 199 4.97 -5.59 -4.38
CA LEU A 199 4.31 -4.38 -3.92
C LEU A 199 3.03 -4.16 -4.72
N THR A 200 1.90 -4.07 -4.02
CA THR A 200 0.58 -3.89 -4.62
C THR A 200 -0.10 -2.65 -4.03
N PHE A 201 -0.49 -1.73 -4.89
CA PHE A 201 -1.30 -0.57 -4.50
C PHE A 201 -2.78 -0.92 -4.61
N ARG A 202 -3.53 -0.59 -3.57
CA ARG A 202 -4.97 -0.80 -3.51
C ARG A 202 -5.72 0.50 -3.32
N PHE A 203 -6.64 0.74 -4.24
CA PHE A 203 -7.57 1.85 -4.26
C PHE A 203 -8.97 1.26 -4.40
N GLN A 204 -9.77 1.25 -3.34
CA GLN A 204 -11.11 0.64 -3.35
C GLN A 204 -11.12 -0.75 -4.05
N ALA A 205 -11.78 -0.88 -5.21
CA ALA A 205 -11.88 -2.11 -6.00
C ALA A 205 -10.65 -2.42 -6.89
N LEU A 206 -9.75 -1.45 -7.10
CA LEU A 206 -8.55 -1.63 -7.93
C LEU A 206 -7.36 -2.12 -7.09
N SER A 207 -6.76 -3.23 -7.53
CA SER A 207 -5.48 -3.73 -7.02
C SER A 207 -4.45 -3.75 -8.14
N ILE A 208 -3.47 -2.84 -8.10
CA ILE A 208 -2.46 -2.69 -9.14
C ILE A 208 -1.06 -2.98 -8.61
N ALA A 209 -0.34 -3.90 -9.26
CA ALA A 209 1.06 -4.17 -8.96
C ALA A 209 1.93 -2.95 -9.26
N TRP A 210 2.98 -2.71 -8.46
CA TRP A 210 3.87 -1.57 -8.62
C TRP A 210 4.45 -1.45 -10.02
N GLN A 211 4.87 -2.55 -10.65
CA GLN A 211 5.43 -2.54 -12.00
C GLN A 211 4.43 -2.00 -13.03
N ASN A 212 3.15 -2.33 -12.88
CA ASN A 212 2.08 -1.80 -13.73
C ASN A 212 1.83 -0.32 -13.48
N LEU A 213 1.78 0.09 -12.20
CA LEU A 213 1.62 1.48 -11.84
C LEU A 213 2.80 2.33 -12.33
N ALA A 214 4.04 1.88 -12.14
CA ALA A 214 5.25 2.56 -12.61
C ALA A 214 5.30 2.69 -14.13
N MET A 215 4.88 1.66 -14.87
CA MET A 215 4.77 1.71 -16.33
C MET A 215 3.70 2.71 -16.78
N LEU A 216 2.52 2.71 -16.15
CA LEU A 216 1.47 3.71 -16.39
C LEU A 216 2.00 5.13 -16.16
N LEU A 217 2.61 5.36 -14.99
CA LEU A 217 3.23 6.63 -14.64
C LEU A 217 4.24 7.11 -15.67
N LYS A 218 5.14 6.22 -16.12
CA LYS A 218 6.19 6.53 -17.09
C LYS A 218 5.66 6.83 -18.49
N GLU A 219 4.70 6.05 -18.98
CA GLU A 219 4.11 6.29 -20.30
C GLU A 219 3.16 7.50 -20.29
N SER A 220 2.54 7.80 -19.14
CA SER A 220 1.82 9.06 -18.92
C SER A 220 2.76 10.26 -18.85
N TYR A 221 3.99 10.11 -18.36
CA TYR A 221 4.98 11.19 -18.38
C TYR A 221 5.32 11.67 -19.80
N MET A 222 5.26 10.78 -20.79
CA MET A 222 5.56 11.10 -22.18
C MET A 222 4.41 11.84 -22.89
N ASN A 223 3.23 11.91 -22.28
CA ASN A 223 2.03 12.52 -22.86
C ASN A 223 1.55 13.70 -22.00
N ARG A 224 1.36 14.87 -22.60
CA ARG A 224 0.80 16.05 -21.93
C ARG A 224 -0.73 16.00 -22.00
N ASP A 225 -1.41 16.43 -20.94
CA ASP A 225 -2.85 16.66 -21.01
C ASP A 225 -3.18 17.89 -21.88
N ALA A 226 -4.47 18.14 -22.13
CA ALA A 226 -4.95 19.27 -22.93
C ALA A 226 -4.56 20.66 -22.36
N ASN A 227 -4.16 20.73 -21.10
CA ASN A 227 -3.70 21.95 -20.42
C ASN A 227 -2.16 22.03 -20.32
N GLY A 228 -1.43 21.08 -20.91
CA GLY A 228 0.04 21.03 -20.88
C GLY A 228 0.62 20.53 -19.55
N LEU A 229 -0.22 20.09 -18.61
CA LEU A 229 0.18 19.50 -17.34
C LEU A 229 0.40 18.00 -17.52
N ASN A 230 1.38 17.49 -16.77
CA ASN A 230 1.78 16.09 -16.80
C ASN A 230 1.43 15.49 -15.43
N PRO A 231 0.61 14.43 -15.34
CA PRO A 231 0.23 13.81 -14.08
C PRO A 231 1.43 13.34 -13.23
N LEU A 232 2.54 12.95 -13.88
CA LEU A 232 3.80 12.65 -13.19
C LEU A 232 4.44 13.92 -12.65
N ILE A 233 4.39 15.05 -13.37
CA ILE A 233 4.83 16.35 -12.84
C ILE A 233 3.98 16.70 -11.63
N ALA A 234 2.64 16.59 -11.71
CA ALA A 234 1.78 16.79 -10.56
C ALA A 234 2.20 15.89 -9.37
N LEU A 235 2.49 14.60 -9.60
CA LEU A 235 3.05 13.64 -8.64
C LEU A 235 4.39 14.07 -8.02
N MET A 236 5.29 14.64 -8.82
CA MET A 236 6.62 15.08 -8.38
C MET A 236 6.62 16.47 -7.72
N THR A 237 5.63 17.32 -8.03
CA THR A 237 5.62 18.73 -7.64
C THR A 237 4.54 19.10 -6.62
N LEU A 238 3.67 18.18 -6.24
CA LEU A 238 2.48 18.36 -5.39
C LEU A 238 2.51 19.55 -4.42
N GLY A 239 1.99 20.69 -4.90
CA GLY A 239 1.57 21.79 -4.04
C GLY A 239 2.33 23.12 -4.20
N THR A 240 3.49 23.15 -4.84
CA THR A 240 4.13 24.43 -5.21
C THR A 240 4.82 24.29 -6.55
N TRP A 241 4.26 24.92 -7.58
CA TRP A 241 5.06 25.35 -8.72
C TRP A 241 6.02 26.43 -8.19
N HIS A 242 7.13 26.02 -7.57
CA HIS A 242 8.24 26.93 -7.40
C HIS A 242 8.93 27.01 -8.75
N ASP A 243 9.13 28.23 -9.25
CA ASP A 243 9.82 28.53 -10.51
C ASP A 243 11.25 27.94 -10.61
N SER A 244 11.73 27.26 -9.56
CA SER A 244 13.02 26.58 -9.47
C SER A 244 13.05 25.15 -10.03
N GLY A 245 11.90 24.49 -10.26
CA GLY A 245 11.83 23.15 -10.87
C GLY A 245 12.32 21.98 -9.98
N ALA A 246 12.56 22.19 -8.69
CA ALA A 246 12.99 21.14 -7.76
C ALA A 246 11.79 20.37 -7.16
N PRO A 247 11.87 19.04 -7.00
CA PRO A 247 10.79 18.24 -6.41
C PRO A 247 10.62 18.53 -4.91
N THR A 248 9.40 18.38 -4.40
CA THR A 248 9.12 18.44 -2.95
C THR A 248 9.72 17.21 -2.25
N LEU A 249 9.81 17.18 -0.91
CA LEU A 249 10.27 15.96 -0.20
C LEU A 249 9.40 14.74 -0.54
N ARG A 250 8.08 14.93 -0.72
CA ARG A 250 7.17 13.88 -1.19
C ARG A 250 7.55 13.43 -2.61
N GLY A 251 7.73 14.37 -3.53
CA GLY A 251 8.14 14.10 -4.90
C GLY A 251 9.51 13.39 -4.97
N ALA A 252 10.46 13.78 -4.13
CA ALA A 252 11.77 13.15 -4.04
C ALA A 252 11.69 11.70 -3.54
N LYS A 253 10.82 11.39 -2.56
CA LYS A 253 10.56 10.01 -2.12
C LYS A 253 9.96 9.17 -3.26
N ILE A 254 8.94 9.69 -3.94
CA ILE A 254 8.28 8.99 -5.06
C ILE A 254 9.29 8.72 -6.20
N LEU A 255 10.08 9.73 -6.56
CA LEU A 255 11.14 9.61 -7.55
C LEU A 255 12.20 8.58 -7.16
N ALA A 256 12.68 8.62 -5.92
CA ALA A 256 13.63 7.64 -5.43
C ALA A 256 13.08 6.21 -5.51
N ILE A 257 11.79 6.01 -5.20
CA ILE A 257 11.14 4.71 -5.35
C ILE A 257 11.03 4.34 -6.83
N LEU A 258 10.59 5.23 -7.71
CA LEU A 258 10.52 5.00 -9.16
C LEU A 258 11.88 4.66 -9.78
N GLU A 259 12.97 5.25 -9.30
CA GLU A 259 14.31 5.01 -9.79
C GLU A 259 14.91 3.71 -9.22
N LEU A 260 14.80 3.49 -7.91
CA LEU A 260 15.47 2.38 -7.23
C LEU A 260 14.73 1.04 -7.37
N LYS A 261 13.40 1.05 -7.56
CA LYS A 261 12.60 -0.15 -7.85
C LYS A 261 12.46 -0.44 -9.35
N ARG A 262 13.18 0.28 -10.21
CA ARG A 262 13.10 0.13 -11.68
C ARG A 262 13.79 -1.12 -12.21
N ASP A 263 14.76 -1.64 -11.47
CA ASP A 263 15.69 -2.67 -11.93
C ASP A 263 15.50 -4.04 -11.24
N PHE A 264 14.34 -4.29 -10.62
CA PHE A 264 13.97 -5.58 -10.01
C PHE A 264 12.62 -6.09 -10.52
#